data_AF-A0ABD3C8W2-F1
#
_entry.id   AF-A0ABD3C8W2-F1
#
_cell.length_a   1.000
_cell.length_b   1.000
_cell.length_c   1.000
_cell.angle_alpha   90.00
_cell.angle_beta   90.00
_cell.angle_gamma   90.00
#
_symmetry.space_group_name_H-M   'P 1'
#
loop_
_entity.id
_entity.type
_entity.pdbx_description
1 polymer ?
#
loop_
_entity_poly.entity_id
_entity_poly.type
_entity_poly.pdbx_seq_one_letter_code
_entity_poly.pdbx_strand_id
1 'polypeptide(L)'
;MAPLPHLPAKHTLPRIVDHQLQPSEIRKLVMCGNPSKDPNYTVLAMHSIWFRTSIAFCRPGDVKWADLGSELETCYDVVCCDTTKTAYILGPGPIVEAWDMNGPGPIKKMVIEVACPTKLACDGERFPSDLYSNQWYLALSESRQLFLAVRYIGEFVRPYDGKVVHESDTLTDYASEPLVCPYKTVGFSVFKYDWDGKKWDDVESLGDDCAMFVGGNESMMVSAKDKGVKGNAIYFTDDYWDRMNEDCSYGGHDNGVFYMGGGTM
;
A
#
# COMPACT_ATOMS: atom_id res chain seq x y z
N MET A 1 18.46 22.61 -10.71
CA MET A 1 17.68 21.35 -10.65
C MET A 1 18.68 20.26 -10.32
N ALA A 2 18.51 19.53 -9.21
CA ALA A 2 19.38 18.41 -8.89
C ALA A 2 19.15 17.30 -9.94
N PRO A 3 20.19 16.57 -10.38
CA PRO A 3 20.01 15.42 -11.27
C PRO A 3 19.12 14.38 -10.59
N LEU A 4 18.25 13.73 -11.37
CA LEU A 4 17.45 12.62 -10.87
C LEU A 4 18.36 11.47 -10.38
N PRO A 5 17.94 10.72 -9.35
CA PRO A 5 18.63 9.51 -8.93
C PRO A 5 18.93 8.58 -10.12
N HIS A 6 20.21 8.25 -10.33
CA HIS A 6 20.56 7.15 -11.23
C HIS A 6 20.28 5.83 -10.51
N LEU A 7 19.21 5.13 -10.92
CA LEU A 7 18.82 3.84 -10.37
C LEU A 7 19.46 2.69 -11.16
N PRO A 8 19.83 1.57 -10.50
CA PRO A 8 20.24 0.36 -11.19
C PRO A 8 19.12 -0.17 -12.10
N ALA A 9 19.50 -0.82 -13.19
CA ALA A 9 18.54 -1.36 -14.13
C ALA A 9 17.66 -2.46 -13.49
N LYS A 10 16.37 -2.50 -13.83
CA LYS A 10 15.40 -3.46 -13.21
C LYS A 10 15.83 -4.92 -13.26
N HIS A 11 16.55 -5.33 -14.30
CA HIS A 11 17.01 -6.72 -14.47
C HIS A 11 18.11 -7.12 -13.48
N THR A 12 18.67 -6.18 -12.72
CA THR A 12 19.63 -6.44 -11.65
C THR A 12 18.96 -6.60 -10.28
N LEU A 13 17.61 -6.63 -10.21
CA LEU A 13 16.88 -6.96 -8.99
C LEU A 13 17.24 -8.36 -8.50
N PRO A 14 17.31 -8.59 -7.18
CA PRO A 14 17.42 -9.92 -6.61
C PRO A 14 16.28 -10.82 -7.11
N ARG A 15 16.59 -12.09 -7.33
CA ARG A 15 15.55 -13.07 -7.70
C ARG A 15 14.78 -13.45 -6.45
N ILE A 16 13.46 -13.29 -6.51
CA ILE A 16 12.56 -14.00 -5.61
C ILE A 16 12.62 -15.47 -6.04
N VAL A 17 12.84 -16.40 -5.11
CA VAL A 17 13.06 -17.82 -5.43
C VAL A 17 11.80 -18.38 -6.10
N ASP A 18 11.87 -18.54 -7.43
CA ASP A 18 10.94 -19.29 -8.25
C ASP A 18 11.72 -20.00 -9.36
N HIS A 19 11.27 -21.20 -9.74
CA HIS A 19 11.90 -22.08 -10.72
C HIS A 19 11.68 -21.63 -12.17
N GLN A 20 10.97 -20.51 -12.39
CA GLN A 20 10.67 -19.98 -13.72
C GLN A 20 11.31 -18.61 -14.00
N LEU A 21 11.57 -18.32 -15.28
CA LEU A 21 12.40 -17.20 -15.78
C LEU A 21 11.65 -15.85 -15.91
N GLN A 22 10.49 -15.67 -15.28
CA GLN A 22 9.75 -14.40 -15.35
C GLN A 22 10.54 -13.27 -14.65
N PRO A 23 10.70 -12.09 -15.28
CA PRO A 23 11.41 -10.98 -14.66
C PRO A 23 10.56 -10.32 -13.56
N SER A 24 11.19 -9.91 -12.45
CA SER A 24 10.52 -9.14 -11.39
C SER A 24 9.98 -7.81 -11.93
N GLU A 25 8.79 -7.44 -11.47
CA GLU A 25 8.20 -6.12 -11.71
C GLU A 25 8.34 -5.25 -10.47
N ILE A 26 8.65 -3.96 -10.65
CA ILE A 26 8.67 -3.02 -9.54
C ILE A 26 7.24 -2.55 -9.31
N ARG A 27 6.72 -2.79 -8.10
CA ARG A 27 5.39 -2.36 -7.68
C ARG A 27 5.42 -0.97 -7.04
N LYS A 28 6.47 -0.65 -6.28
CA LYS A 28 6.62 0.62 -5.57
C LYS A 28 8.08 0.98 -5.34
N LEU A 29 8.40 2.28 -5.42
CA LEU A 29 9.68 2.85 -5.03
C LEU A 29 9.48 3.82 -3.87
N VAL A 30 10.31 3.68 -2.84
CA VAL A 30 10.32 4.55 -1.66
C VAL A 30 11.71 5.11 -1.45
N MET A 31 11.81 6.38 -1.09
CA MET A 31 13.07 7.02 -0.75
C MET A 31 13.20 7.13 0.76
N CYS A 32 14.36 6.75 1.27
CA CYS A 32 14.79 7.01 2.63
C CYS A 32 15.82 8.13 2.62
N GLY A 33 15.35 9.35 2.82
CA GLY A 33 16.14 10.57 2.72
C GLY A 33 15.85 11.32 1.42
N ASN A 34 15.85 12.66 1.50
CA ASN A 34 15.54 13.52 0.37
C ASN A 34 16.75 13.65 -0.57
N PRO A 35 16.69 13.15 -1.82
CA PRO A 35 17.83 13.15 -2.74
C PRO A 35 18.30 14.55 -3.15
N SER A 36 17.47 15.59 -2.97
CA SER A 36 17.87 16.99 -3.22
C SER A 36 18.65 17.62 -2.07
N LYS A 37 18.66 17.01 -0.88
CA LYS A 37 19.27 17.56 0.34
C LYS A 37 20.30 16.63 0.96
N ASP A 38 20.15 15.33 0.75
CA ASP A 38 20.95 14.29 1.35
C ASP A 38 21.59 13.46 0.25
N PRO A 39 22.91 13.46 0.08
CA PRO A 39 23.60 12.63 -0.92
C PRO A 39 23.66 11.15 -0.51
N ASN A 40 23.31 10.82 0.74
CA ASN A 40 23.37 9.47 1.31
C ASN A 40 21.95 8.89 1.52
N TYR A 41 21.02 9.20 0.61
CA TYR A 41 19.70 8.58 0.61
C TYR A 41 19.79 7.11 0.20
N THR A 42 18.77 6.34 0.57
CA THR A 42 18.60 4.95 0.09
C THR A 42 17.29 4.86 -0.67
N VAL A 43 17.28 4.13 -1.77
CA VAL A 43 16.05 3.83 -2.52
C VAL A 43 15.66 2.39 -2.22
N LEU A 44 14.42 2.19 -1.81
CA LEU A 44 13.80 0.89 -1.60
C LEU A 44 12.88 0.60 -2.78
N ALA A 45 12.95 -0.62 -3.30
CA ALA A 45 12.08 -1.12 -4.34
C ALA A 45 11.31 -2.32 -3.81
N MET A 46 10.00 -2.18 -3.72
CA MET A 46 9.10 -3.31 -3.58
C MET A 46 8.89 -3.90 -4.97
N HIS A 47 9.31 -5.14 -5.16
CA HIS A 47 9.20 -5.84 -6.43
C HIS A 47 8.48 -7.17 -6.27
N SER A 48 7.81 -7.61 -7.32
CA SER A 48 6.95 -8.80 -7.32
C SER A 48 7.36 -9.81 -8.38
N ILE A 49 7.16 -11.08 -8.07
CA ILE A 49 7.07 -12.19 -9.03
C ILE A 49 5.79 -12.96 -8.67
N TRP A 50 4.84 -13.04 -9.60
CA TRP A 50 3.49 -13.55 -9.33
C TRP A 50 2.86 -12.85 -8.11
N PHE A 51 2.46 -13.62 -7.09
CA PHE A 51 1.81 -13.14 -5.87
C PHE A 51 2.79 -12.88 -4.71
N ARG A 52 4.10 -13.04 -4.93
CA ARG A 52 5.12 -12.80 -3.90
C ARG A 52 5.85 -11.51 -4.16
N THR A 53 6.03 -10.72 -3.13
CA THR A 53 6.82 -9.49 -3.19
C THR A 53 8.01 -9.56 -2.23
N SER A 54 9.07 -8.82 -2.56
CA SER A 54 10.23 -8.62 -1.72
C SER A 54 10.72 -7.17 -1.82
N ILE A 55 11.58 -6.78 -0.89
CA ILE A 55 12.20 -5.46 -0.86
C ILE A 55 13.67 -5.59 -1.25
N ALA A 56 14.03 -4.87 -2.30
CA ALA A 56 15.42 -4.61 -2.65
C ALA A 56 15.77 -3.15 -2.34
N PHE A 57 17.05 -2.84 -2.24
CA PHE A 57 17.52 -1.47 -2.04
C PHE A 57 18.75 -1.15 -2.89
N CYS A 58 18.97 0.15 -3.12
CA CYS A 58 20.21 0.66 -3.69
C CYS A 58 20.52 2.05 -3.12
N ARG A 59 21.78 2.46 -3.23
CA ARG A 59 22.26 3.79 -2.87
C ARG A 59 22.85 4.51 -4.08
N PRO A 60 23.04 5.84 -4.00
CA PRO A 60 23.70 6.59 -5.05
C PRO A 60 25.04 5.99 -5.44
N GLY A 61 25.20 5.67 -6.73
CA GLY A 61 26.42 5.06 -7.28
C GLY A 61 26.40 3.53 -7.33
N ASP A 62 25.42 2.87 -6.72
CA ASP A 62 25.27 1.43 -6.86
C ASP A 62 24.87 1.08 -8.31
N VAL A 63 25.48 0.01 -8.83
CA VAL A 63 25.20 -0.51 -10.18
C VAL A 63 24.20 -1.67 -10.20
N LYS A 64 23.84 -2.18 -9.02
CA LYS A 64 22.89 -3.29 -8.83
C LYS A 64 22.03 -3.07 -7.59
N TRP A 65 20.89 -3.73 -7.54
CA TRP A 65 20.04 -3.80 -6.36
C TRP A 65 20.58 -4.85 -5.40
N ALA A 66 20.49 -4.59 -4.10
CA ALA A 66 20.78 -5.54 -3.03
C ALA A 66 19.48 -5.99 -2.38
N ASP A 67 19.40 -7.27 -2.01
CA ASP A 67 18.27 -7.79 -1.23
C ASP A 67 18.33 -7.19 0.18
N LEU A 68 17.20 -6.73 0.69
CA LEU A 68 17.12 -6.25 2.07
C LEU A 68 17.28 -7.39 3.08
N GLY A 69 16.85 -8.61 2.72
CA GLY A 69 16.87 -9.77 3.62
C GLY A 69 15.76 -9.73 4.67
N SER A 70 14.56 -9.28 4.29
CA SER A 70 13.36 -9.42 5.12
C SER A 70 13.01 -10.89 5.32
N GLU A 71 12.48 -11.24 6.49
CA GLU A 71 12.03 -12.60 6.80
C GLU A 71 10.53 -12.81 6.48
N LEU A 72 9.85 -11.75 6.04
CA LEU A 72 8.45 -11.81 5.61
C LEU A 72 8.32 -12.67 4.35
N GLU A 73 7.29 -13.51 4.29
CA GLU A 73 7.00 -14.31 3.09
C GLU A 73 6.64 -13.42 1.88
N THR A 74 5.94 -12.32 2.15
CA THR A 74 5.56 -11.30 1.17
C THR A 74 5.42 -9.95 1.87
N CYS A 75 5.55 -8.86 1.13
CA CYS A 75 5.41 -7.49 1.58
C CYS A 75 4.15 -6.85 0.98
N TYR A 76 3.30 -6.27 1.80
CA TYR A 76 2.11 -5.55 1.33
C TYR A 76 2.38 -4.08 1.07
N ASP A 77 3.22 -3.45 1.88
CA ASP A 77 3.60 -2.06 1.69
C ASP A 77 4.97 -1.73 2.32
N VAL A 78 5.54 -0.61 1.90
CA VAL A 78 6.76 -0.02 2.48
C VAL A 78 6.64 1.50 2.53
N VAL A 79 7.12 2.10 3.63
CA VAL A 79 7.28 3.55 3.80
C VAL A 79 8.57 3.86 4.54
N CYS A 80 9.04 5.10 4.46
CA CYS A 80 10.24 5.53 5.15
C CYS A 80 10.08 6.85 5.90
N CYS A 81 10.58 6.87 7.14
CA CYS A 81 10.80 8.10 7.86
C CYS A 81 12.12 8.74 7.40
N ASP A 82 12.03 9.75 6.53
CA ASP A 82 13.18 10.48 5.99
C ASP A 82 14.14 11.02 7.06
N THR A 83 13.59 11.51 8.18
CA THR A 83 14.39 12.18 9.21
C THR A 83 15.27 11.19 9.97
N THR A 84 14.77 9.99 10.23
CA THR A 84 15.50 8.93 10.96
C THR A 84 16.11 7.90 10.02
N LYS A 85 15.84 7.99 8.71
CA LYS A 85 16.09 6.96 7.69
C LYS A 85 15.67 5.57 8.18
N THR A 86 14.45 5.49 8.72
CA THR A 86 13.87 4.22 9.19
C THR A 86 12.80 3.78 8.22
N ALA A 87 13.03 2.64 7.56
CA ALA A 87 12.06 2.01 6.70
C ALA A 87 11.14 1.11 7.51
N TYR A 88 9.85 1.11 7.19
CA TYR A 88 8.85 0.23 7.78
C TYR A 88 8.23 -0.60 6.66
N ILE A 89 8.23 -1.92 6.84
CA ILE A 89 7.78 -2.89 5.83
C ILE A 89 6.63 -3.68 6.43
N LEU A 90 5.48 -3.60 5.78
CA LEU A 90 4.27 -4.29 6.18
C LEU A 90 4.20 -5.66 5.51
N GLY A 91 3.94 -6.69 6.29
CA GLY A 91 3.69 -8.05 5.83
C GLY A 91 2.31 -8.58 6.25
N PRO A 92 2.05 -9.89 6.04
CA PRO A 92 0.82 -10.55 6.46
C PRO A 92 0.59 -10.45 7.97
N GLY A 93 -0.66 -10.51 8.42
CA GLY A 93 -0.95 -10.57 9.86
C GLY A 93 -0.66 -9.29 10.62
N PRO A 94 -1.03 -8.13 10.05
CA PRO A 94 -0.42 -6.80 10.26
C PRO A 94 1.01 -6.72 10.84
N ILE A 95 1.91 -7.61 10.44
CA ILE A 95 3.30 -7.61 10.93
C ILE A 95 4.07 -6.46 10.27
N VAL A 96 4.83 -5.69 11.06
CA VAL A 96 5.68 -4.62 10.52
C VAL A 96 7.13 -4.79 10.95
N GLU A 97 8.05 -4.92 10.00
CA GLU A 97 9.49 -4.84 10.27
C GLU A 97 9.98 -3.39 10.16
N ALA A 98 10.78 -2.94 11.13
CA ALA A 98 11.43 -1.63 11.08
C ALA A 98 12.95 -1.77 10.87
N TRP A 99 13.49 -1.05 9.88
CA TRP A 99 14.87 -1.15 9.41
C TRP A 99 15.57 0.21 9.45
N ASP A 100 16.77 0.25 10.03
CA ASP A 100 17.63 1.43 10.04
C ASP A 100 18.53 1.45 8.82
N MET A 101 18.45 2.53 8.04
CA MET A 101 19.12 2.69 6.76
C MET A 101 20.36 3.60 6.83
N ASN A 102 20.72 4.14 8.01
CA ASN A 102 21.82 5.11 8.16
C ASN A 102 23.23 4.48 8.05
N GLY A 103 23.35 3.16 8.26
CA GLY A 103 24.62 2.45 8.29
C GLY A 103 25.15 2.05 6.90
N PRO A 104 26.32 1.39 6.84
CA PRO A 104 26.85 0.84 5.59
C PRO A 104 25.95 -0.25 4.98
N GLY A 105 25.08 -0.85 5.78
CA GLY A 105 24.00 -1.73 5.34
C GLY A 105 22.74 -1.50 6.18
N PRO A 106 21.57 -1.94 5.68
CA PRO A 106 20.33 -1.94 6.45
C PRO A 106 20.41 -2.84 7.68
N ILE A 107 19.82 -2.41 8.79
CA ILE A 107 19.77 -3.19 10.04
C ILE A 107 18.34 -3.29 10.53
N LYS A 108 17.79 -4.51 10.65
CA LYS A 108 16.49 -4.76 11.28
C LYS A 108 16.57 -4.37 12.76
N LYS A 109 15.78 -3.38 13.18
CA LYS A 109 15.75 -2.89 14.55
C LYS A 109 14.73 -3.62 15.41
N MET A 110 13.56 -3.88 14.84
CA MET A 110 12.45 -4.51 15.54
C MET A 110 11.44 -5.10 14.56
N VAL A 111 10.61 -6.00 15.10
CA VAL A 111 9.41 -6.53 14.45
C VAL A 111 8.23 -6.19 15.35
N ILE A 112 7.22 -5.55 14.79
CA ILE A 112 5.92 -5.32 15.40
C ILE A 112 5.06 -6.53 15.01
N GLU A 113 4.92 -7.46 15.94
CA GLU A 113 4.05 -8.63 15.80
C GLU A 113 3.06 -8.60 16.96
N VAL A 114 1.84 -8.19 16.65
CA VAL A 114 0.76 -8.03 17.64
C VAL A 114 -0.48 -8.75 17.12
N ALA A 115 -1.38 -9.11 18.03
CA ALA A 115 -2.63 -9.75 17.65
C ALA A 115 -3.40 -8.88 16.65
N CYS A 116 -3.99 -9.53 15.65
CA CYS A 116 -4.81 -8.87 14.65
C CYS A 116 -5.96 -8.11 15.34
N PRO A 117 -6.18 -6.81 15.03
CA PRO A 117 -7.32 -6.06 15.53
C PRO A 117 -8.63 -6.81 15.35
N THR A 118 -9.46 -6.84 16.40
CA THR A 118 -10.79 -7.48 16.34
C THR A 118 -11.64 -6.94 15.18
N LYS A 119 -11.53 -5.64 14.91
CA LYS A 119 -12.23 -5.01 13.78
C LYS A 119 -11.83 -5.61 12.42
N LEU A 120 -10.55 -5.93 12.19
CA LEU A 120 -10.13 -6.59 10.94
C LEU A 120 -10.76 -7.98 10.78
N ALA A 121 -10.96 -8.70 11.89
CA ALA A 121 -11.67 -9.97 11.86
C ALA A 121 -13.15 -9.78 11.50
N CYS A 122 -13.83 -8.82 12.12
CA CYS A 122 -15.22 -8.47 11.77
C CYS A 122 -15.35 -7.97 10.32
N ASP A 123 -14.38 -7.21 9.83
CA ASP A 123 -14.35 -6.73 8.45
C ASP A 123 -14.21 -7.90 7.46
N GLY A 124 -13.58 -9.01 7.84
CA GLY A 124 -13.55 -10.23 7.03
C GLY A 124 -14.93 -10.86 6.82
N GLU A 125 -15.85 -10.71 7.78
CA GLU A 125 -17.26 -11.13 7.62
C GLU A 125 -18.04 -10.14 6.75
N ARG A 126 -17.74 -8.85 6.85
CA ARG A 126 -18.38 -7.78 6.07
C ARG A 126 -17.92 -7.75 4.60
N PHE A 127 -16.66 -8.08 4.37
CA PHE A 127 -15.99 -8.07 3.06
C PHE A 127 -15.37 -9.45 2.78
N PRO A 128 -16.20 -10.47 2.51
CA PRO A 128 -15.72 -11.83 2.30
C PRO A 128 -14.85 -11.94 1.04
N SER A 129 -13.79 -12.75 1.11
CA SER A 129 -12.72 -12.79 0.09
C SER A 129 -13.13 -13.35 -1.27
N ASP A 130 -14.33 -13.90 -1.41
CA ASP A 130 -14.91 -14.39 -2.67
C ASP A 130 -15.55 -13.27 -3.50
N LEU A 131 -15.84 -12.12 -2.88
CA LEU A 131 -16.46 -10.94 -3.51
C LEU A 131 -15.56 -9.70 -3.44
N TYR A 132 -14.62 -9.65 -2.50
CA TYR A 132 -13.82 -8.48 -2.20
C TYR A 132 -12.33 -8.81 -2.16
N SER A 133 -11.52 -7.92 -2.73
CA SER A 133 -10.09 -7.83 -2.44
C SER A 133 -9.82 -6.72 -1.44
N ASN A 134 -8.61 -6.74 -0.88
CA ASN A 134 -8.13 -5.66 -0.03
C ASN A 134 -6.71 -5.22 -0.40
N GLN A 135 -6.46 -3.93 -0.22
CA GLN A 135 -5.14 -3.31 -0.37
C GLN A 135 -4.73 -2.74 0.98
N TRP A 136 -3.51 -3.06 1.41
CA TRP A 136 -2.99 -2.65 2.72
C TRP A 136 -1.95 -1.56 2.53
N TYR A 137 -2.04 -0.53 3.36
CA TYR A 137 -1.17 0.63 3.30
C TYR A 137 -0.58 0.90 4.68
N LEU A 138 0.71 1.21 4.71
CA LEU A 138 1.36 1.78 5.87
C LEU A 138 1.55 3.27 5.61
N ALA A 139 1.27 4.12 6.59
CA ALA A 139 1.43 5.57 6.45
C ALA A 139 2.10 6.16 7.69
N LEU A 140 2.97 7.14 7.47
CA LEU A 140 3.60 7.92 8.53
C LEU A 140 3.01 9.32 8.58
N SER A 141 2.73 9.81 9.78
CA SER A 141 2.45 11.24 9.99
C SER A 141 3.74 12.04 10.09
N GLU A 142 3.61 13.37 9.94
CA GLU A 142 4.69 14.32 10.21
C GLU A 142 5.25 14.20 11.65
N SER A 143 4.40 13.77 12.59
CA SER A 143 4.77 13.48 13.98
C SER A 143 5.35 12.07 14.19
N ARG A 144 5.63 11.32 13.12
CA ARG A 144 6.18 9.95 13.12
C ARG A 144 5.27 8.91 13.78
N GLN A 145 3.97 9.15 13.75
CA GLN A 145 2.98 8.14 14.15
C GLN A 145 2.74 7.20 12.97
N LEU A 146 2.62 5.91 13.29
CA LEU A 146 2.45 4.84 12.30
C LEU A 146 0.98 4.48 12.20
N PHE A 147 0.47 4.49 10.98
CA PHE A 147 -0.90 4.13 10.65
C PHE A 147 -0.90 2.96 9.67
N LEU A 148 -1.91 2.11 9.82
CA LEU A 148 -2.27 1.05 8.89
C LEU A 148 -3.64 1.40 8.31
N ALA A 149 -3.79 1.37 7.00
CA ALA A 149 -5.09 1.47 6.35
C ALA A 149 -5.34 0.23 5.48
N VAL A 150 -6.54 -0.31 5.54
CA VAL A 150 -7.00 -1.41 4.69
C VAL A 150 -8.13 -0.87 3.83
N ARG A 151 -7.93 -0.87 2.51
CA ARG A 151 -8.95 -0.54 1.51
C ARG A 151 -9.67 -1.80 1.09
N TYR A 152 -10.98 -1.78 1.09
CA TYR A 152 -11.83 -2.87 0.61
C TYR A 152 -12.35 -2.53 -0.78
N ILE A 153 -12.17 -3.47 -1.71
CA ILE A 153 -12.47 -3.31 -3.13
C ILE A 153 -13.48 -4.41 -3.48
N GLY A 154 -14.66 -4.04 -3.95
CA GLY A 154 -15.59 -5.03 -4.51
C GLY A 154 -15.12 -5.41 -5.91
N GLU A 155 -14.98 -6.70 -6.20
CA GLU A 155 -14.42 -7.18 -7.48
C GLU A 155 -15.32 -6.87 -8.67
N PHE A 156 -16.64 -6.99 -8.49
CA PHE A 156 -17.63 -6.70 -9.51
C PHE A 156 -18.76 -5.88 -8.88
N VAL A 157 -18.78 -4.57 -9.15
CA VAL A 157 -19.78 -3.65 -8.60
C VAL A 157 -20.79 -3.25 -9.66
N ARG A 158 -22.06 -3.58 -9.43
CA ARG A 158 -23.13 -3.27 -10.38
C ARG A 158 -23.35 -1.76 -10.49
N PRO A 159 -23.44 -1.21 -11.71
CA PRO A 159 -23.43 0.23 -11.92
C PRO A 159 -24.70 0.95 -11.44
N TYR A 160 -25.84 0.27 -11.38
CA TYR A 160 -27.14 0.90 -11.09
C TYR A 160 -27.55 0.86 -9.61
N ASP A 161 -27.06 -0.11 -8.82
CA ASP A 161 -27.38 -0.26 -7.39
C ASP A 161 -26.16 -0.31 -6.47
N GLY A 162 -24.94 -0.32 -7.03
CA GLY A 162 -23.70 -0.36 -6.26
C GLY A 162 -23.46 -1.69 -5.53
N LYS A 163 -24.25 -2.73 -5.80
CA LYS A 163 -24.10 -4.02 -5.13
C LYS A 163 -22.92 -4.79 -5.72
N VAL A 164 -22.11 -5.37 -4.83
CA VAL A 164 -21.04 -6.30 -5.17
C VAL A 164 -21.64 -7.68 -5.45
N VAL A 165 -21.20 -8.31 -6.54
CA VAL A 165 -21.75 -9.57 -7.07
C VAL A 165 -20.63 -10.52 -7.46
N HIS A 166 -20.97 -11.79 -7.69
CA HIS A 166 -20.02 -12.73 -8.28
C HIS A 166 -19.88 -12.47 -9.78
N GLU A 167 -18.72 -12.82 -10.33
CA GLU A 167 -18.46 -12.78 -11.77
C GLU A 167 -19.54 -13.53 -12.56
N SER A 168 -19.99 -14.68 -12.07
CA SER A 168 -21.04 -15.49 -12.71
C SER A 168 -22.37 -14.75 -12.87
N ASP A 169 -22.67 -13.79 -11.99
CA ASP A 169 -23.90 -13.00 -12.02
C ASP A 169 -23.84 -11.86 -13.05
N THR A 170 -22.67 -11.60 -13.63
CA THR A 170 -22.47 -10.59 -14.69
C THR A 170 -22.83 -11.12 -16.08
N LEU A 171 -22.91 -12.44 -16.22
CA LEU A 171 -23.29 -13.13 -17.45
C LEU A 171 -24.82 -13.23 -17.51
N THR A 172 -25.48 -12.39 -18.30
CA THR A 172 -26.94 -12.47 -18.46
C THR A 172 -27.31 -13.50 -19.53
N ASP A 173 -28.24 -14.41 -19.23
CA ASP A 173 -28.72 -15.48 -20.12
C ASP A 173 -29.36 -14.98 -21.44
N TYR A 174 -29.61 -13.67 -21.57
CA TYR A 174 -30.40 -13.05 -22.65
C TYR A 174 -29.74 -11.87 -23.38
N ALA A 175 -28.57 -11.39 -22.96
CA ALA A 175 -27.90 -10.26 -23.63
C ALA A 175 -26.71 -10.74 -24.47
N SER A 176 -26.52 -10.10 -25.62
CA SER A 176 -25.38 -10.33 -26.51
C SER A 176 -24.05 -9.81 -25.95
N GLU A 177 -24.08 -9.01 -24.89
CA GLU A 177 -22.90 -8.45 -24.22
C GLU A 177 -23.05 -8.56 -22.69
N PRO A 178 -21.98 -8.95 -21.95
CA PRO A 178 -22.02 -9.09 -20.50
C PRO A 178 -22.29 -7.77 -19.79
N LEU A 179 -22.98 -7.82 -18.64
CA LEU A 179 -23.17 -6.63 -17.80
C LEU A 179 -21.80 -6.21 -17.26
N VAL A 180 -21.37 -4.99 -17.54
CA VAL A 180 -20.07 -4.59 -17.04
C VAL A 180 -20.12 -4.03 -15.62
N CYS A 181 -19.43 -4.74 -14.74
CA CYS A 181 -19.31 -4.46 -13.32
C CYS A 181 -17.84 -4.18 -12.99
N PRO A 182 -17.39 -2.90 -12.97
CA PRO A 182 -16.03 -2.57 -12.58
C PRO A 182 -15.77 -2.95 -11.12
N TYR A 183 -14.50 -3.16 -10.79
CA TYR A 183 -14.10 -3.11 -9.39
C TYR A 183 -14.23 -1.68 -8.86
N LYS A 184 -14.57 -1.53 -7.58
CA LYS A 184 -14.62 -0.21 -6.91
C LYS A 184 -14.25 -0.31 -5.45
N THR A 185 -13.63 0.75 -4.95
CA THR A 185 -13.44 0.94 -3.52
C THR A 185 -14.78 1.13 -2.82
N VAL A 186 -15.05 0.28 -1.83
CA VAL A 186 -16.32 0.26 -1.08
C VAL A 186 -16.14 0.63 0.40
N GLY A 187 -14.91 0.69 0.90
CA GLY A 187 -14.67 1.02 2.28
C GLY A 187 -13.21 1.06 2.68
N PHE A 188 -12.97 1.58 3.88
CA PHE A 188 -11.67 1.61 4.54
C PHE A 188 -11.80 1.29 6.02
N SER A 189 -10.77 0.63 6.56
CA SER A 189 -10.50 0.54 7.99
C SER A 189 -9.11 1.11 8.27
N VAL A 190 -8.99 1.95 9.31
CA VAL A 190 -7.75 2.62 9.67
C VAL A 190 -7.39 2.31 11.11
N PHE A 191 -6.12 2.02 11.35
CA PHE A 191 -5.56 1.72 12.65
C PHE A 191 -4.34 2.59 12.91
N LYS A 192 -4.12 2.95 14.16
CA LYS A 192 -2.93 3.65 14.64
C LYS A 192 -2.15 2.74 15.58
N TYR A 193 -0.84 2.66 15.40
CA TYR A 193 -0.01 1.89 16.32
C TYR A 193 0.23 2.69 17.61
N ASP A 194 -0.16 2.10 18.74
CA ASP A 194 0.17 2.56 20.07
C ASP A 194 1.48 1.89 20.53
N TRP A 195 2.54 2.68 20.61
CA TRP A 195 3.87 2.22 21.02
C TRP A 195 3.94 1.80 22.50
N ASP A 196 3.14 2.44 23.35
CA ASP A 196 3.15 2.18 24.79
C ASP A 196 2.34 0.91 25.08
N GLY A 197 1.13 0.81 24.52
CA GLY A 197 0.27 -0.36 24.63
C GLY A 197 0.67 -1.54 23.74
N LYS A 198 1.57 -1.34 22.77
CA LYS A 198 1.99 -2.32 21.76
C LYS A 198 0.80 -2.99 21.07
N LYS A 199 -0.06 -2.17 20.49
CA LYS A 199 -1.30 -2.62 19.83
C LYS A 199 -1.68 -1.68 18.69
N TRP A 200 -2.55 -2.17 17.83
CA TRP A 200 -3.22 -1.37 16.81
C TRP A 200 -4.57 -0.92 17.35
N ASP A 201 -4.74 0.38 17.52
CA ASP A 201 -6.00 0.99 17.93
C ASP A 201 -6.80 1.43 16.71
N ASP A 202 -8.10 1.14 16.71
CA ASP A 202 -9.02 1.57 15.65
C ASP A 202 -9.14 3.09 15.61
N VAL A 203 -9.18 3.64 14.40
CA VAL A 203 -9.30 5.06 14.13
C VAL A 203 -10.61 5.30 13.38
N GLU A 204 -11.63 5.76 14.11
CA GLU A 204 -12.92 6.13 13.51
C GLU A 204 -12.87 7.47 12.77
N SER A 205 -11.93 8.33 13.14
CA SER A 205 -11.75 9.67 12.56
C SER A 205 -10.26 10.04 12.55
N LEU A 206 -9.78 10.56 11.43
CA LEU A 206 -8.43 11.14 11.33
C LEU A 206 -8.35 12.54 11.96
N GLY A 207 -9.51 13.16 12.21
CA GLY A 207 -9.64 14.57 12.61
C GLY A 207 -9.61 15.53 11.43
N ASP A 208 -10.22 16.71 11.61
CA ASP A 208 -10.41 17.70 10.54
C ASP A 208 -9.11 18.38 10.05
N ASP A 209 -8.03 18.29 10.84
CA ASP A 209 -6.72 18.83 10.49
C ASP A 209 -5.85 17.85 9.69
N CYS A 210 -6.31 16.60 9.50
CA CYS A 210 -5.50 15.51 8.96
C CYS A 210 -6.18 14.87 7.74
N ALA A 211 -5.38 14.53 6.72
CA ALA A 211 -5.82 13.74 5.58
C ALA A 211 -4.80 12.65 5.25
N MET A 212 -5.28 11.50 4.78
CA MET A 212 -4.45 10.39 4.33
C MET A 212 -4.40 10.35 2.80
N PHE A 213 -3.23 10.06 2.24
CA PHE A 213 -3.06 9.75 0.82
C PHE A 213 -2.54 8.33 0.69
N VAL A 214 -3.21 7.51 -0.12
CA VAL A 214 -2.85 6.11 -0.39
C VAL A 214 -2.91 5.79 -1.88
N GLY A 215 -2.19 4.77 -2.31
CA GLY A 215 -2.16 4.31 -3.69
C GLY A 215 -0.82 3.70 -4.06
N GLY A 216 -0.48 3.75 -5.35
CA GLY A 216 0.74 3.16 -5.91
C GLY A 216 2.07 3.71 -5.39
N ASN A 217 2.05 4.92 -4.83
CA ASN A 217 3.22 5.60 -4.32
C ASN A 217 3.30 5.47 -2.79
N GLU A 218 4.30 6.14 -2.20
CA GLU A 218 4.42 6.22 -0.74
C GLU A 218 3.17 6.87 -0.11
N SER A 219 2.51 6.13 0.78
CA SER A 219 1.35 6.62 1.51
C SER A 219 1.79 7.60 2.60
N MET A 220 0.99 8.62 2.86
CA MET A 220 1.35 9.68 3.80
C MET A 220 0.14 10.23 4.55
N MET A 221 0.39 10.64 5.80
CA MET A 221 -0.54 11.46 6.58
C MET A 221 -0.05 12.91 6.56
N VAL A 222 -0.93 13.82 6.14
CA VAL A 222 -0.60 15.24 5.94
C VAL A 222 -1.55 16.17 6.69
N SER A 223 -1.07 17.37 6.99
CA SER A 223 -1.90 18.49 7.42
C SER A 223 -2.87 18.88 6.29
N ALA A 224 -4.16 18.68 6.53
CA ALA A 224 -5.22 18.97 5.57
C ALA A 224 -5.25 20.46 5.21
N LYS A 225 -5.08 21.32 6.21
CA LYS A 225 -5.02 22.77 6.06
C LYS A 225 -3.84 23.21 5.20
N ASP A 226 -2.63 22.69 5.46
CA ASP A 226 -1.43 23.09 4.72
C ASP A 226 -1.43 22.61 3.27
N LYS A 227 -2.12 21.49 3.01
CA LYS A 227 -2.33 20.97 1.65
C LYS A 227 -3.57 21.54 0.96
N GLY A 228 -4.40 22.32 1.65
CA GLY A 228 -5.64 22.87 1.11
C GLY A 228 -6.66 21.79 0.73
N VAL A 229 -6.64 20.65 1.42
CA VAL A 229 -7.56 19.53 1.20
C VAL A 229 -8.53 19.40 2.37
N LYS A 230 -9.64 18.70 2.16
CA LYS A 230 -10.58 18.39 3.25
C LYS A 230 -9.95 17.35 4.18
N GLY A 231 -9.94 17.64 5.47
CA GLY A 231 -9.50 16.70 6.49
C GLY A 231 -10.54 15.64 6.80
N ASN A 232 -10.20 14.76 7.74
CA ASN A 232 -10.95 13.55 8.06
C ASN A 232 -11.29 12.71 6.81
N ALA A 233 -10.34 12.66 5.86
CA ALA A 233 -10.54 12.06 4.54
C ALA A 233 -9.32 11.24 4.10
N ILE A 234 -9.58 10.21 3.31
CA ILE A 234 -8.59 9.37 2.65
C ILE A 234 -8.70 9.61 1.14
N TYR A 235 -7.65 10.15 0.54
CA TYR A 235 -7.52 10.33 -0.90
C TYR A 235 -6.80 9.11 -1.45
N PHE A 236 -7.43 8.40 -2.38
CA PHE A 236 -6.88 7.18 -2.94
C PHE A 236 -6.79 7.25 -4.46
N THR A 237 -5.78 6.56 -4.98
CA THR A 237 -5.60 6.33 -6.41
C THR A 237 -5.66 4.86 -6.71
N ASP A 238 -6.03 4.54 -7.95
CA ASP A 238 -6.08 3.16 -8.40
C ASP A 238 -4.66 2.58 -8.47
N ASP A 239 -4.48 1.49 -7.76
CA ASP A 239 -3.24 0.74 -7.62
C ASP A 239 -3.51 -0.76 -7.63
N TYR A 240 -4.66 -1.17 -8.20
CA TYR A 240 -4.97 -2.58 -8.38
C TYR A 240 -4.22 -3.12 -9.61
N TRP A 241 -2.88 -3.16 -9.50
CA TRP A 241 -1.95 -3.42 -10.60
C TRP A 241 -2.27 -4.68 -11.42
N ASP A 242 -2.82 -5.70 -10.79
CA ASP A 242 -3.14 -6.98 -11.43
C ASP A 242 -4.35 -6.88 -12.38
N ARG A 243 -5.31 -5.99 -12.08
CA ARG A 243 -6.57 -5.85 -12.83
C ARG A 243 -6.73 -4.56 -13.61
N MET A 244 -5.98 -3.52 -13.26
CA MET A 244 -6.13 -2.19 -13.90
C MET A 244 -5.90 -2.18 -15.42
N ASN A 245 -5.28 -3.24 -15.99
CA ASN A 245 -5.08 -3.40 -17.44
C ASN A 245 -5.99 -4.47 -18.09
N GLU A 246 -6.83 -5.17 -17.31
CA GLU A 246 -7.65 -6.29 -17.83
C GLU A 246 -8.71 -5.80 -18.82
N ASP A 247 -9.27 -4.60 -18.61
CA ASP A 247 -10.28 -4.04 -19.50
C ASP A 247 -10.19 -2.51 -19.58
N CYS A 248 -9.90 -1.98 -20.77
CA CYS A 248 -9.66 -0.55 -21.01
C CYS A 248 -10.90 0.32 -20.75
N SER A 249 -12.07 -0.28 -20.60
CA SER A 249 -13.32 0.40 -20.29
C SER A 249 -13.56 0.61 -18.79
N TYR A 250 -12.78 -0.04 -17.90
CA TYR A 250 -13.08 -0.08 -16.47
C TYR A 250 -11.85 0.01 -15.54
N GLY A 251 -10.71 -0.57 -15.91
CA GLY A 251 -9.49 -0.53 -15.10
C GLY A 251 -8.84 0.87 -15.05
N GLY A 252 -8.16 1.17 -13.94
CA GLY A 252 -7.41 2.43 -13.77
C GLY A 252 -8.26 3.64 -13.35
N HIS A 253 -9.55 3.45 -13.10
CA HIS A 253 -10.48 4.53 -12.78
C HIS A 253 -10.93 4.58 -11.31
N ASP A 254 -10.53 3.63 -10.46
CA ASP A 254 -10.89 3.60 -9.04
C ASP A 254 -10.07 4.60 -8.21
N ASN A 255 -10.36 5.89 -8.40
CA ASN A 255 -9.72 7.00 -7.70
C ASN A 255 -10.79 7.82 -7.00
N GLY A 256 -10.51 8.33 -5.80
CA GLY A 256 -11.53 9.07 -5.08
C GLY A 256 -11.13 9.59 -3.71
N VAL A 257 -12.15 10.01 -2.97
CA VAL A 257 -12.03 10.53 -1.61
C VAL A 257 -13.03 9.79 -0.73
N PHE A 258 -12.54 9.16 0.33
CA PHE A 258 -13.35 8.51 1.35
C PHE A 258 -13.38 9.38 2.62
N TYR A 259 -14.56 9.74 3.11
CA TYR A 259 -14.71 10.54 4.32
C TYR A 259 -14.93 9.65 5.54
N MET A 260 -14.06 9.75 6.54
CA MET A 260 -14.12 8.94 7.76
C MET A 260 -15.24 9.43 8.68
N GLY A 261 -15.96 8.51 9.35
CA GLY A 261 -17.08 8.85 10.25
C GLY A 261 -18.36 9.36 9.56
N GLY A 262 -18.30 9.67 8.26
CA GLY A 262 -19.46 9.84 7.41
C GLY A 262 -19.92 8.48 6.93
N GLY A 263 -20.70 7.77 7.74
CA GLY A 263 -21.40 6.59 7.23
C GLY A 263 -22.26 7.02 6.04
N THR A 264 -21.88 6.64 4.83
CA THR A 264 -22.73 6.23 3.69
C THR A 264 -21.93 6.20 2.37
N MET A 265 -21.93 5.05 1.71
CA MET A 265 -22.70 4.96 0.46
C MET A 265 -23.90 4.05 0.73
#